data_AF-A0A453LTC4-F1
#
_entry.id   AF-A0A453LTC4-F1
#
_cell.length_a   1.000
_cell.length_b   1.000
_cell.length_c   1.000
_cell.angle_alpha   90.00
_cell.angle_beta   90.00
_cell.angle_gamma   90.00
#
_symmetry.space_group_name_H-M   'P 1'
#
loop_
_entity.id
_entity.type
_entity.pdbx_description
1 polymer ?
#
loop_
_entity_poly.entity_id
_entity_poly.type
_entity_poly.pdbx_seq_one_letter_code
_entity_poly.pdbx_strand_id
1 'polypeptide(L)' 'MGSVHRATLVLLMFCLAVLGRAEYLKYKDPKQSIGVRIKDLLGRMTLAEKIGQMTQIERENATTGVLSKYFIGKPELNM' A
#
# COMPACT_ATOMS: atom_id res chain seq x y z
N MET A 1 -28.54 28.58 -22.72
CA MET A 1 -28.12 27.25 -22.23
C MET A 1 -26.68 26.81 -22.60
N GLY A 2 -26.03 27.33 -23.64
CA GLY A 2 -24.70 26.82 -24.08
C GLY A 2 -23.48 27.19 -23.20
N SER A 3 -23.50 28.33 -22.50
CA SER A 3 -22.34 28.80 -21.72
C SER A 3 -22.14 28.01 -20.41
N VAL A 4 -23.24 27.66 -19.73
CA VAL A 4 -23.21 26.87 -18.48
C VAL A 4 -22.66 25.47 -18.75
N HIS A 5 -23.08 24.84 -19.85
CA HIS A 5 -22.58 23.51 -20.24
C HIS A 5 -21.07 23.50 -20.47
N ARG A 6 -20.52 24.57 -21.08
CA ARG A 6 -19.07 24.72 -21.29
C ARG A 6 -18.31 24.88 -19.97
N ALA A 7 -18.83 25.71 -19.06
CA ALA A 7 -18.25 25.88 -17.73
C ALA A 7 -18.26 24.58 -16.93
N THR A 8 -19.36 23.82 -16.98
CA THR A 8 -19.46 22.50 -16.35
C THR A 8 -18.47 21.50 -16.95
N LEU A 9 -18.28 21.51 -18.27
CA LEU A 9 -17.36 20.59 -18.96
C LEU A 9 -15.89 20.90 -18.63
N VAL A 10 -15.53 22.18 -18.54
CA VAL A 10 -14.19 22.62 -18.10
C VAL A 10 -13.94 22.25 -16.64
N LEU A 11 -14.92 22.44 -15.76
CA LEU A 11 -14.82 22.06 -14.36
C LEU A 11 -14.64 20.54 -14.19
N LEU A 12 -15.40 19.74 -14.95
CA LEU A 12 -15.30 18.28 -14.94
C LEU A 12 -13.93 17.78 -15.44
N MET A 13 -13.40 18.39 -16.50
CA MET A 13 -12.04 18.09 -17.00
C MET A 13 -10.95 18.45 -15.99
N PHE A 14 -11.10 19.59 -15.29
CA PHE A 14 -10.21 19.96 -14.19
C PHE A 14 -10.28 18.97 -13.02
N CYS A 15 -11.47 18.53 -12.63
CA CYS A 15 -11.64 17.50 -11.60
C CYS A 15 -10.94 16.19 -11.98
N LEU A 16 -11.11 15.73 -13.23
CA LEU A 16 -10.46 14.51 -13.74
C LEU A 16 -8.92 14.64 -13.75
N ALA A 17 -8.38 15.81 -14.09
CA ALA A 17 -6.94 16.07 -14.04
C ALA A 17 -6.38 16.04 -12.60
N VAL A 18 -7.15 16.49 -11.62
CA VAL A 18 -6.77 16.48 -10.19
C VAL A 18 -6.88 15.08 -9.57
N LEU A 19 -7.85 14.28 -10.01
CA LEU A 19 -8.10 12.90 -9.53
C LEU A 19 -7.07 11.87 -10.07
N GLY A 20 -6.28 12.22 -11.09
CA GLY A 20 -5.48 11.27 -11.88
C GLY A 20 -4.18 10.75 -11.26
N ARG A 21 -3.89 10.96 -9.97
CA ARG A 21 -2.65 10.48 -9.34
C ARG A 21 -2.86 9.35 -8.32
N ALA A 22 -3.62 8.32 -8.69
CA ALA A 22 -3.51 7.06 -7.98
C ALA A 22 -2.22 6.35 -8.43
N GLU A 23 -1.21 6.28 -7.56
CA GLU A 23 -0.01 5.51 -7.88
C GLU A 23 -0.38 4.03 -8.00
N TYR A 24 -0.12 3.44 -9.16
CA TYR A 24 -0.40 2.03 -9.40
C TYR A 24 0.62 1.14 -8.69
N LEU A 25 0.15 0.41 -7.67
CA LEU A 25 0.97 -0.43 -6.80
C LEU A 25 0.99 -1.88 -7.32
N LYS A 26 2.07 -2.27 -8.01
CA LYS A 26 2.20 -3.59 -8.64
C LYS A 26 2.11 -4.72 -7.62
N TYR A 27 2.67 -4.55 -6.42
CA TYR A 27 2.61 -5.58 -5.38
C TYR A 27 1.19 -5.94 -4.92
N LYS A 28 0.23 -5.01 -5.06
CA LYS A 28 -1.20 -5.21 -4.74
C LYS A 28 -1.99 -5.83 -5.89
N ASP A 29 -1.47 -5.85 -7.11
CA ASP A 29 -2.17 -6.40 -8.26
C ASP A 29 -2.00 -7.94 -8.32
N PRO A 30 -3.06 -8.73 -8.13
CA PRO A 30 -2.98 -10.19 -8.21
C PRO A 30 -2.73 -10.72 -9.62
N LYS A 31 -2.92 -9.90 -10.67
CA LYS A 31 -2.63 -10.27 -12.07
C LYS A 31 -1.14 -10.22 -12.40
N GLN A 32 -0.34 -9.52 -11.59
CA GLN A 32 1.10 -9.46 -11.76
C GLN A 32 1.77 -10.74 -11.25
N SER A 33 2.85 -11.14 -11.90
CA SER A 33 3.63 -12.31 -11.47
C SER A 33 4.19 -12.09 -10.06
N ILE A 34 4.38 -13.19 -9.32
CA ILE A 34 4.90 -13.17 -7.95
C ILE A 34 6.23 -12.41 -7.88
N GLY A 35 7.14 -12.66 -8.82
CA GLY A 35 8.45 -11.98 -8.86
C GLY A 35 8.34 -10.46 -9.04
N VAL A 36 7.40 -9.99 -9.89
CA VAL A 36 7.13 -8.56 -10.07
C VAL A 36 6.59 -7.94 -8.78
N ARG A 37 5.68 -8.64 -8.11
CA ARG A 37 5.08 -8.18 -6.84
C ARG A 37 6.11 -8.10 -5.72
N ILE A 38 6.97 -9.11 -5.59
CA ILE A 38 8.06 -9.14 -4.60
C ILE A 38 9.04 -7.99 -4.85
N LYS A 39 9.48 -7.81 -6.11
CA LYS A 39 10.45 -6.76 -6.45
C LYS A 39 9.90 -5.36 -6.17
N ASP A 40 8.64 -5.11 -6.53
CA ASP A 40 7.98 -3.83 -6.25
C ASP A 40 7.82 -3.59 -4.74
N LEU A 41 7.41 -4.60 -3.97
CA LEU A 41 7.28 -4.49 -2.51
C LEU A 41 8.64 -4.22 -1.85
N LEU A 42 9.66 -5.02 -2.12
CA LEU A 42 10.99 -4.88 -1.51
C LEU A 42 11.68 -3.56 -1.85
N GLY A 43 11.40 -2.99 -3.03
CA GLY A 43 11.89 -1.67 -3.44
C GLY A 43 11.25 -0.51 -2.68
N ARG A 44 10.05 -0.73 -2.11
CA ARG A 44 9.28 0.29 -1.36
C ARG A 44 9.47 0.19 0.15
N MET A 45 9.93 -0.95 0.65
CA MET A 45 10.17 -1.16 2.09
C MET A 45 11.46 -0.50 2.56
N THR A 46 11.37 0.17 3.70
CA THR A 46 12.49 0.62 4.53
C THR A 46 13.25 -0.57 5.13
N LEU A 47 14.46 -0.31 5.64
CA LEU A 47 15.25 -1.33 6.35
C LEU A 47 14.50 -1.84 7.60
N ALA A 48 13.84 -0.96 8.35
CA ALA A 48 13.08 -1.33 9.54
C ALA A 48 11.91 -2.27 9.19
N GLU A 49 11.17 -1.99 8.12
CA GLU A 49 10.10 -2.87 7.63
C GLU A 49 10.64 -4.23 7.20
N LYS A 50 11.80 -4.27 6.52
CA LYS A 50 12.44 -5.53 6.11
C LYS A 50 12.84 -6.36 7.34
N ILE A 51 13.44 -5.73 8.34
CA ILE A 51 13.79 -6.39 9.60
C ILE A 51 12.51 -6.87 10.29
N GLY A 52 11.47 -6.05 10.39
CA GLY A 52 10.19 -6.43 11.00
C GLY A 52 9.57 -7.69 10.37
N GLN A 53 9.64 -7.84 9.05
CA GLN A 53 9.16 -9.06 8.37
C GLN A 53 9.99 -10.31 8.66
N MET A 54 11.28 -10.16 9.00
CA MET A 54 12.18 -11.25 9.38
C MET A 54 12.14 -11.55 10.89
N THR A 55 11.65 -10.62 11.69
CA THR A 55 11.55 -10.75 13.15
C THR A 55 10.31 -11.57 13.53
N GLN A 56 10.52 -12.59 14.35
CA GLN A 56 9.48 -13.35 15.02
C GLN A 56 9.41 -12.94 16.49
N ILE A 57 8.20 -12.81 17.03
CA ILE A 57 7.97 -12.47 18.44
C ILE A 57 7.03 -13.47 19.08
N GLU A 58 7.21 -13.74 20.36
CA GLU A 58 6.29 -14.59 21.10
C GLU A 58 4.87 -14.01 21.14
N ARG A 59 3.86 -14.87 21.11
CA ARG A 59 2.44 -14.48 21.05
C ARG A 59 2.03 -13.60 22.24
N GLU A 60 2.57 -13.87 23.42
CA GLU A 60 2.34 -13.06 24.63
C GLU A 60 2.69 -11.58 24.43
N ASN A 61 3.67 -11.29 23.58
CA ASN A 61 4.16 -9.96 23.29
C ASN A 61 3.53 -9.36 22.00
N ALA A 62 2.73 -10.14 21.28
CA ALA A 62 2.13 -9.79 19.99
C ALA A 62 0.85 -8.95 20.09
N THR A 63 0.92 -7.83 20.80
CA THR A 63 -0.18 -6.86 20.82
C THR A 63 -0.29 -6.12 19.48
N THR A 64 -1.50 -5.67 19.10
CA THR A 64 -1.72 -4.90 17.85
C THR A 64 -0.80 -3.69 17.73
N GLY A 65 -0.53 -3.02 18.86
CA GLY A 65 0.39 -1.88 18.91
C GLY A 65 1.83 -2.28 18.60
N VAL A 66 2.32 -3.39 19.15
CA VAL A 66 3.67 -3.91 18.90
C VAL A 66 3.81 -4.36 17.45
N LEU A 67 2.84 -5.13 16.94
CA LEU A 67 2.86 -5.63 15.56
C LEU A 67 2.92 -4.49 14.54
N SER A 68 2.10 -3.46 14.72
CA SER A 68 2.08 -2.29 13.82
C SER A 68 3.33 -1.42 13.97
N LYS A 69 3.82 -1.21 15.20
CA LYS A 69 4.97 -0.32 15.46
C LYS A 69 6.27 -0.87 14.89
N TYR A 70 6.45 -2.19 14.92
CA TYR A 70 7.69 -2.85 14.50
C TYR A 70 7.55 -3.64 13.20
N PHE A 71 6.45 -3.47 12.47
CA PHE A 71 6.19 -4.10 11.17
C PHE A 71 6.34 -5.63 11.20
N ILE A 72 5.91 -6.25 12.31
CA ILE A 72 6.08 -7.68 12.55
C ILE A 72 5.14 -8.46 11.62
N GLY A 73 5.71 -9.30 10.77
CA GLY A 73 4.96 -10.08 9.79
C GLY A 73 4.15 -11.23 10.39
N LYS A 74 4.70 -11.88 11.42
CA LYS A 74 4.04 -13.02 12.10
C LYS A 74 4.53 -13.18 13.54
N PRO A 75 3.61 -13.42 14.51
CA PRO A 75 4.00 -13.93 15.82
C PRO A 75 4.36 -15.41 15.76
N GLU A 76 5.06 -15.89 16.78
CA GLU A 76 5.37 -17.30 17.00
C GLU A 76 4.12 -18.05 17.44
N LEU A 77 3.86 -19.17 16.78
CA LEU A 77 2.80 -20.10 17.15
C LEU A 77 3.44 -21.23 17.95
N ASN A 78 3.45 -21.09 19.27
CA ASN A 78 3.85 -22.20 20.14
C ASN A 78 2.78 -23.30 20.00
N MET A 79 3.20 -24.52 19.65
CA MET A 79 2.33 -25.71 19.61
C MET A 79 1.90 -26.14 21.01
#